data_AF-A0A0B1SIC2-F1
#
_entry.id   AF-A0A0B1SIC2-F1
#
_cell.length_a   1.000
_cell.length_b   1.000
_cell.length_c   1.000
_cell.angle_alpha   90.00
_cell.angle_beta   90.00
_cell.angle_gamma   90.00
#
_symmetry.space_group_name_H-M   'P 1'
#
loop_
_entity.id
_entity.type
_entity.pdbx_description
1 polymer ?
#
loop_
_entity_poly.entity_id
_entity_poly.type
_entity_poly.pdbx_seq_one_letter_code
_entity_poly.pdbx_strand_id
1 'polypeptide(L)'
;MFRWMLERNKANLILQSKSPYVEQFLTHEISSGRGQRYLDLLWRFYEKAGHYDKAAILLSRLADNENEEISLSQRFAYLSHAIICAQAGSDPKTKAMIQELRDKVEVAHIQMAIKDCMDVRTPKQQEMVKLLDGPILSLQVLLEKFAAPYGLYKVQLAIFHCANLYSEEPIMAVWENILQSG
;
A
#
# COMPACT_ATOMS: atom_id res chain seq x y z
N MET A 1 -6.18 -8.13 -30.88
CA MET A 1 -6.75 -6.77 -30.93
C MET A 1 -6.45 -5.95 -29.68
N PHE A 2 -6.85 -6.37 -28.46
CA PHE A 2 -6.60 -5.57 -27.24
C PHE A 2 -5.12 -5.32 -26.94
N ARG A 3 -4.24 -6.32 -27.16
CA ARG A 3 -2.78 -6.16 -27.05
C ARG A 3 -2.23 -5.07 -27.98
N TRP A 4 -2.67 -5.08 -29.23
CA TRP A 4 -2.33 -4.04 -30.22
C TRP A 4 -2.81 -2.64 -29.81
N MET A 5 -3.97 -2.53 -29.14
CA MET A 5 -4.45 -1.25 -28.61
C MET A 5 -3.54 -0.73 -27.48
N LEU A 6 -3.04 -1.62 -26.62
CA LEU A 6 -2.11 -1.26 -25.55
C LEU A 6 -0.72 -0.85 -26.06
N GLU A 7 -0.25 -1.49 -27.13
CA GLU A 7 1.00 -1.14 -27.82
C GLU A 7 0.93 0.25 -28.47
N ARG A 8 -0.28 0.74 -28.78
CA ARG A 8 -0.52 2.07 -29.37
C ARG A 8 -1.04 3.12 -28.38
N ASN A 9 -0.84 2.91 -27.08
CA ASN A 9 -1.30 3.82 -26.01
C ASN A 9 -2.82 4.11 -26.02
N LYS A 10 -3.63 3.19 -26.53
CA LYS A 10 -5.10 3.31 -26.57
C LYS A 10 -5.78 2.67 -25.35
N ALA A 11 -5.13 2.72 -24.17
CA ALA A 11 -5.66 2.13 -22.94
C ALA A 11 -7.04 2.69 -22.56
N ASN A 12 -7.28 3.99 -22.80
CA ASN A 12 -8.57 4.63 -22.55
C ASN A 12 -9.73 3.99 -23.34
N LEU A 13 -9.47 3.49 -24.56
CA LEU A 13 -10.51 2.80 -25.34
C LEU A 13 -10.85 1.43 -24.75
N ILE A 14 -9.88 0.77 -24.11
CA ILE A 14 -10.12 -0.49 -23.40
C ILE A 14 -10.95 -0.24 -22.15
N LEU A 15 -10.66 0.84 -21.42
CA LEU A 15 -11.43 1.25 -20.23
C LEU A 15 -12.88 1.63 -20.54
N GLN A 16 -13.15 2.15 -21.74
CA GLN A 16 -14.51 2.51 -22.19
C GLN A 16 -15.22 1.37 -22.92
N SER A 17 -14.53 0.28 -23.20
CA SER A 17 -15.07 -0.85 -23.95
C SER A 17 -16.13 -1.57 -23.14
N LYS A 18 -17.31 -1.78 -23.72
CA LYS A 18 -18.37 -2.62 -23.14
C LYS A 18 -18.22 -4.11 -23.52
N SER A 19 -17.09 -4.48 -24.13
CA SER A 19 -16.88 -5.85 -24.59
C SER A 19 -16.73 -6.79 -23.38
N PRO A 20 -17.49 -7.91 -23.33
CA PRO A 20 -17.38 -8.88 -22.23
C PRO A 20 -16.03 -9.60 -22.19
N TYR A 21 -15.23 -9.52 -23.26
CA TYR A 21 -13.94 -10.18 -23.38
C TYR A 21 -12.77 -9.38 -22.77
N VAL A 22 -12.98 -8.14 -22.33
CA VAL A 22 -11.92 -7.29 -21.77
C VAL A 22 -11.36 -7.89 -20.48
N GLU A 23 -12.24 -8.25 -19.55
CA GLU A 23 -11.85 -8.87 -18.26
C GLU A 23 -11.06 -10.16 -18.48
N GLN A 24 -11.56 -11.03 -19.37
CA GLN A 24 -10.89 -12.29 -19.73
C GLN A 24 -9.51 -12.06 -20.36
N PHE A 25 -9.40 -11.10 -21.28
CA PHE A 25 -8.12 -10.74 -21.90
C PHE A 25 -7.11 -10.23 -20.87
N LEU A 26 -7.51 -9.30 -20.00
CA LEU A 26 -6.63 -8.74 -18.98
C LEU A 26 -6.17 -9.81 -18.00
N THR A 27 -7.09 -10.66 -17.54
CA THR A 27 -6.78 -11.77 -16.61
C THR A 27 -5.80 -12.76 -17.25
N HIS A 28 -5.99 -13.12 -18.52
CA HIS A 28 -5.07 -13.98 -19.26
C HIS A 28 -3.65 -13.39 -19.37
N GLU A 29 -3.55 -12.09 -19.68
CA GLU A 29 -2.25 -11.41 -19.78
C GLU A 29 -1.52 -11.33 -18.43
N ILE A 30 -2.27 -11.20 -17.33
CA ILE A 30 -1.73 -11.23 -15.96
C ILE A 30 -1.17 -12.61 -15.65
N SER A 31 -1.94 -13.68 -15.88
CA SER A 31 -1.51 -15.07 -15.67
C SER A 31 -0.32 -15.47 -16.56
N SER A 32 -0.13 -14.77 -17.68
CA SER A 32 0.99 -14.99 -18.62
C SER A 32 2.30 -14.27 -18.21
N GLY A 33 2.38 -13.74 -16.99
CA GLY A 33 3.60 -13.13 -16.44
C GLY A 33 3.86 -11.68 -16.84
N ARG A 34 2.90 -10.99 -17.49
CA ARG A 34 3.03 -9.55 -17.87
C ARG A 34 2.42 -8.61 -16.82
N GLY A 35 2.28 -9.08 -15.58
CA GLY A 35 1.20 -8.80 -14.63
C GLY A 35 0.91 -7.35 -14.26
N GLN A 36 1.90 -6.56 -13.83
CA GLN A 36 1.62 -5.32 -13.09
C GLN A 36 0.86 -4.26 -13.91
N ARG A 37 1.30 -3.98 -15.15
CA ARG A 37 0.62 -3.02 -16.04
C ARG A 37 -0.82 -3.44 -16.37
N TYR A 38 -1.07 -4.74 -16.46
CA TYR A 38 -2.40 -5.26 -16.76
C TYR A 38 -3.30 -5.30 -15.51
N LEU A 39 -2.72 -5.52 -14.33
CA LEU A 39 -3.42 -5.36 -13.04
C LEU A 39 -3.89 -3.93 -12.84
N ASP A 40 -3.04 -2.94 -13.14
CA ASP A 40 -3.39 -1.52 -13.07
C ASP A 40 -4.53 -1.15 -14.03
N LEU A 41 -4.52 -1.74 -15.22
CA LEU A 41 -5.58 -1.54 -16.19
C LEU A 41 -6.89 -2.22 -15.77
N LEU A 42 -6.80 -3.38 -15.12
CA LEU A 42 -7.94 -4.19 -14.72
C LEU A 42 -8.75 -3.51 -13.60
N TRP A 43 -8.11 -2.98 -12.56
CA TRP A 43 -8.86 -2.28 -11.50
C TRP A 43 -9.51 -1.00 -12.04
N ARG A 44 -8.84 -0.27 -12.94
CA ARG A 44 -9.40 0.92 -13.61
C ARG A 44 -10.59 0.55 -14.49
N PHE A 45 -10.54 -0.60 -15.16
CA PHE A 45 -11.65 -1.11 -15.95
C PHE A 45 -12.85 -1.43 -15.05
N TYR A 46 -12.64 -2.10 -13.92
CA TYR A 46 -13.69 -2.36 -12.94
C TYR A 46 -14.33 -1.08 -12.40
N GLU A 47 -13.51 -0.09 -12.03
CA GLU A 47 -14.01 1.21 -11.57
C GLU A 47 -14.88 1.89 -12.64
N LYS A 48 -14.41 1.96 -13.90
CA LYS A 48 -15.16 2.57 -15.00
C LYS A 48 -16.44 1.83 -15.37
N ALA A 49 -16.47 0.51 -15.17
CA ALA A 49 -17.65 -0.32 -15.37
C ALA A 49 -18.62 -0.28 -14.17
N GLY A 50 -18.29 0.40 -13.07
CA GLY A 50 -19.10 0.45 -11.84
C GLY A 50 -18.98 -0.81 -10.97
N HIS A 51 -18.02 -1.69 -11.26
CA HIS A 51 -17.73 -2.89 -10.48
C HIS A 51 -16.77 -2.55 -9.32
N TYR A 52 -17.18 -1.63 -8.45
CA TYR A 52 -16.33 -1.11 -7.37
C TYR A 52 -15.85 -2.18 -6.41
N ASP A 53 -16.68 -3.19 -6.10
CA ASP A 53 -16.29 -4.29 -5.21
C ASP A 53 -15.12 -5.10 -5.78
N LYS A 54 -15.16 -5.40 -7.09
CA LYS A 54 -14.06 -6.08 -7.79
C LYS A 54 -12.79 -5.22 -7.80
N ALA A 55 -12.93 -3.91 -8.02
CA ALA A 55 -11.79 -2.99 -8.00
C ALA A 55 -11.14 -2.95 -6.61
N ALA A 56 -11.94 -2.82 -5.55
CA ALA A 56 -11.48 -2.72 -4.18
C ALA A 56 -10.73 -3.99 -3.73
N ILE A 57 -11.26 -5.17 -4.04
CA ILE A 57 -10.60 -6.45 -3.74
C ILE A 57 -9.28 -6.58 -4.50
N LEU A 58 -9.24 -6.20 -5.79
CA LEU A 58 -8.03 -6.26 -6.58
C LEU A 58 -6.95 -5.32 -6.06
N LEU A 59 -7.32 -4.08 -5.72
CA LEU A 59 -6.42 -3.08 -5.14
C LEU A 59 -5.87 -3.51 -3.77
N SER A 60 -6.71 -4.09 -2.90
CA SER A 60 -6.26 -4.67 -1.63
C SER A 60 -5.18 -5.74 -1.86
N ARG A 61 -5.40 -6.66 -2.80
CA ARG A 61 -4.42 -7.71 -3.14
C ARG A 61 -3.13 -7.15 -3.72
N LEU A 62 -3.21 -6.05 -4.47
CA LEU A 62 -2.02 -5.36 -5.00
C LEU A 62 -1.20 -4.72 -3.89
N ALA A 63 -1.86 -4.13 -2.90
CA ALA A 63 -1.19 -3.56 -1.73
C ALA A 63 -0.49 -4.63 -0.86
N ASP A 64 -1.09 -5.82 -0.75
CA ASP A 64 -0.57 -6.95 0.04
C ASP A 64 0.49 -7.81 -0.69
N ASN A 65 0.66 -7.62 -2.01
CA ASN A 65 1.55 -8.45 -2.83
C ASN A 65 3.03 -8.33 -2.38
N GLU A 66 3.79 -9.40 -2.24
CA GLU A 66 5.20 -9.30 -1.78
C GLU A 66 6.20 -8.80 -2.85
N ASN A 67 5.76 -8.48 -4.07
CA ASN A 67 6.64 -8.00 -5.15
C ASN A 67 7.34 -6.68 -4.77
N GLU A 68 8.67 -6.75 -4.63
CA GLU A 68 9.55 -5.62 -4.30
C GLU A 68 9.58 -4.54 -5.38
N GLU A 69 9.14 -4.83 -6.61
CA GLU A 69 9.00 -3.82 -7.67
C GLU A 69 7.87 -2.81 -7.39
N ILE A 70 6.92 -3.16 -6.51
CA ILE A 70 5.83 -2.27 -6.11
C ILE A 70 6.29 -1.44 -4.90
N SER A 71 6.52 -0.16 -5.13
CA SER A 71 6.96 0.76 -4.08
C SER A 71 5.92 0.92 -2.95
N LEU A 72 6.38 1.30 -1.76
CA LEU A 72 5.51 1.64 -0.64
C LEU A 72 4.50 2.74 -0.99
N SER A 73 4.94 3.75 -1.74
CA SER A 73 4.07 4.85 -2.20
C SER A 73 2.93 4.35 -3.10
N GLN A 74 3.22 3.38 -3.97
CA GLN A 74 2.24 2.76 -4.85
C GLN A 74 1.25 1.88 -4.07
N ARG A 75 1.72 1.15 -3.04
CA ARG A 75 0.87 0.38 -2.13
C ARG A 75 -0.07 1.27 -1.33
N PHE A 76 0.43 2.38 -0.82
CA PHE A 76 -0.37 3.39 -0.14
C PHE A 76 -1.47 3.93 -1.06
N ALA A 77 -1.15 4.22 -2.31
CA ALA A 77 -2.13 4.64 -3.31
C ALA A 77 -3.17 3.54 -3.58
N TYR A 78 -2.76 2.28 -3.69
CA TYR A 78 -3.68 1.16 -3.85
C TYR A 78 -4.64 1.00 -2.66
N LEU A 79 -4.15 1.06 -1.42
CA LEU A 79 -5.00 0.99 -0.23
C LEU A 79 -5.99 2.15 -0.18
N SER A 80 -5.51 3.37 -0.42
CA SER A 80 -6.35 4.58 -0.42
C SER A 80 -7.46 4.48 -1.46
N HIS A 81 -7.13 3.99 -2.66
CA HIS A 81 -8.12 3.79 -3.74
C HIS A 81 -9.05 2.60 -3.46
N ALA A 82 -8.55 1.54 -2.83
CA ALA A 82 -9.37 0.40 -2.40
C ALA A 82 -10.47 0.85 -1.43
N ILE A 83 -10.17 1.76 -0.49
CA ILE A 83 -11.15 2.34 0.43
C ILE A 83 -12.23 3.11 -0.34
N ILE A 84 -11.84 3.95 -1.30
CA ILE A 84 -12.78 4.74 -2.13
C ILE A 84 -13.73 3.78 -2.87
N CYS A 85 -13.19 2.75 -3.54
CA CYS A 85 -13.98 1.76 -4.24
C CYS A 85 -14.88 0.97 -3.27
N ALA A 86 -14.39 0.55 -2.11
CA ALA A 86 -15.17 -0.19 -1.12
C ALA A 86 -16.34 0.63 -0.56
N GLN A 87 -16.16 1.95 -0.41
CA GLN A 87 -17.21 2.88 0.02
C GLN A 87 -18.27 3.08 -1.07
N ALA A 88 -17.85 3.18 -2.33
CA ALA A 88 -18.74 3.32 -3.48
C ALA A 88 -19.50 2.01 -3.80
N GLY A 89 -18.93 0.87 -3.44
CA GLY A 89 -19.54 -0.46 -3.57
C GLY A 89 -20.75 -0.67 -2.66
N SER A 90 -21.54 -1.68 -3.00
CA SER A 90 -22.73 -2.08 -2.23
C SER A 90 -22.55 -3.41 -1.51
N ASP A 91 -21.49 -4.16 -1.81
CA ASP A 91 -21.25 -5.47 -1.22
C ASP A 91 -20.86 -5.36 0.27
N PRO A 92 -21.62 -6.01 1.19
CA PRO A 92 -21.33 -5.93 2.63
C PRO A 92 -19.95 -6.45 3.01
N LYS A 93 -19.43 -7.48 2.32
CA LYS A 93 -18.10 -8.03 2.62
C LYS A 93 -17.00 -7.03 2.27
N THR A 94 -17.13 -6.39 1.12
CA THR A 94 -16.24 -5.31 0.68
C THR A 94 -16.29 -4.12 1.64
N LYS A 95 -17.47 -3.77 2.18
CA LYS A 95 -17.56 -2.72 3.21
C LYS A 95 -16.90 -3.12 4.53
N ALA A 96 -16.99 -4.38 4.93
CA ALA A 96 -16.38 -4.87 6.16
C ALA A 96 -14.85 -4.76 6.14
N MET A 97 -14.20 -4.79 4.96
CA MET A 97 -12.74 -4.66 4.85
C MET A 97 -12.23 -3.21 4.98
N ILE A 98 -13.11 -2.20 5.00
CA ILE A 98 -12.71 -0.78 5.04
C ILE A 98 -11.85 -0.47 6.26
N GLN A 99 -12.18 -1.03 7.42
CA GLN A 99 -11.40 -0.77 8.63
C GLN A 99 -10.00 -1.36 8.51
N GLU A 100 -9.88 -2.62 8.07
CA GLU A 100 -8.58 -3.26 7.83
C GLU A 100 -7.72 -2.47 6.83
N LEU A 101 -8.32 -1.95 5.76
CA LEU A 101 -7.60 -1.12 4.79
C LEU A 101 -7.11 0.20 5.41
N ARG A 102 -7.90 0.82 6.29
CA ARG A 102 -7.51 2.05 7.01
C ARG A 102 -6.35 1.78 7.97
N ASP A 103 -6.41 0.67 8.69
CA ASP A 103 -5.33 0.26 9.60
C ASP A 103 -4.03 0.07 8.80
N LYS A 104 -4.09 -0.61 7.64
CA LYS A 104 -2.94 -0.74 6.74
C LYS A 104 -2.42 0.59 6.20
N VAL A 105 -3.31 1.54 5.90
CA VAL A 105 -2.92 2.91 5.48
C VAL A 105 -2.14 3.62 6.58
N GLU A 106 -2.55 3.48 7.84
CA GLU A 106 -1.85 4.08 8.98
C GLU A 106 -0.44 3.48 9.13
N VAL A 107 -0.31 2.14 9.07
CA VAL A 107 1.00 1.47 9.12
C VAL A 107 1.89 1.89 7.94
N ALA A 108 1.35 1.95 6.72
CA ALA A 108 2.10 2.41 5.55
C ALA A 108 2.57 3.87 5.71
N HIS A 109 1.75 4.72 6.33
CA HIS A 109 2.12 6.11 6.61
C HIS A 109 3.27 6.21 7.62
N ILE A 110 3.23 5.42 8.69
CA ILE A 110 4.33 5.31 9.66
C ILE A 110 5.62 4.83 8.97
N GLN A 111 5.51 3.82 8.11
CA GLN A 111 6.66 3.29 7.36
C GLN A 111 7.26 4.34 6.41
N MET A 112 6.43 5.15 5.73
CA MET A 112 6.90 6.27 4.91
C MET A 112 7.63 7.31 5.76
N ALA A 113 7.09 7.68 6.94
CA ALA A 113 7.74 8.62 7.84
C ALA A 113 9.12 8.12 8.32
N ILE A 114 9.26 6.81 8.56
CA ILE A 114 10.58 6.21 8.85
C ILE A 114 11.50 6.38 7.65
N LYS A 115 11.04 6.01 6.44
CA LYS A 115 11.81 6.10 5.20
C LYS A 115 12.33 7.52 4.96
N ASP A 116 11.50 8.54 5.19
CA ASP A 116 11.85 9.94 4.99
C ASP A 116 12.87 10.47 6.02
N CYS A 117 12.92 9.87 7.21
CA CYS A 117 13.91 10.17 8.24
C CYS A 117 15.27 9.48 8.02
N MET A 118 15.36 8.49 7.12
CA MET A 118 16.58 7.73 6.90
C MET A 118 17.58 8.52 6.06
N ASP A 119 18.77 8.77 6.62
CA ASP A 119 19.89 9.35 5.88
C ASP A 119 20.71 8.25 5.19
N VAL A 120 20.82 8.36 3.87
CA VAL A 120 21.38 7.31 3.01
C VAL A 120 22.87 7.57 2.76
N ARG A 121 23.69 7.37 3.79
CA ARG A 121 25.15 7.60 3.71
C ARG A 121 25.96 6.32 3.49
N THR A 122 25.42 5.18 3.91
CA THR A 122 26.10 3.88 3.86
C THR A 122 25.34 2.87 2.99
N PRO A 123 26.03 1.86 2.41
CA PRO A 123 25.36 0.78 1.67
C PRO A 123 24.28 0.06 2.50
N LYS A 124 24.55 -0.14 3.80
CA LYS A 124 23.56 -0.73 4.73
C LYS A 124 22.30 0.13 4.85
N GLN A 125 22.43 1.45 4.93
CA GLN A 125 21.27 2.36 4.96
C GLN A 125 20.51 2.37 3.63
N GLN A 126 21.21 2.21 2.50
CA GLN A 126 20.57 2.04 1.19
C GLN A 126 19.70 0.78 1.14
N GLU A 127 20.19 -0.34 1.65
CA GLU A 127 19.40 -1.58 1.75
C GLU A 127 18.20 -1.43 2.67
N MET A 128 18.36 -0.71 3.80
CA MET A 128 17.25 -0.43 4.72
C MET A 128 16.17 0.45 4.09
N VAL A 129 16.55 1.47 3.31
CA VAL A 129 15.58 2.29 2.57
C VAL A 129 14.88 1.49 1.48
N LYS A 130 15.58 0.58 0.79
CA LYS A 130 14.93 -0.33 -0.17
C LYS A 130 13.91 -1.25 0.51
N LEU A 131 14.24 -1.78 1.68
CA LEU A 131 13.31 -2.60 2.46
C LEU A 131 12.07 -1.79 2.90
N LEU A 132 12.27 -0.54 3.33
CA LEU A 132 11.18 0.37 3.67
C LEU A 132 10.35 0.78 2.46
N ASP A 133 10.91 0.79 1.25
CA ASP A 133 10.18 1.11 0.02
C ASP A 133 9.46 -0.10 -0.59
N GLY A 134 9.45 -1.25 0.06
CA GLY A 134 8.83 -2.48 -0.41
C GLY A 134 7.47 -2.78 0.23
N PRO A 135 7.19 -4.04 0.59
CA PRO A 135 5.98 -4.45 1.31
C PRO A 135 5.76 -3.68 2.62
N ILE A 136 4.49 -3.60 3.05
CA ILE A 136 4.12 -3.00 4.33
C ILE A 136 4.56 -3.94 5.45
N LEU A 137 5.45 -3.47 6.31
CA LEU A 137 6.04 -4.22 7.40
C LEU A 137 5.14 -4.18 8.64
N SER A 138 5.31 -5.14 9.55
CA SER A 138 4.61 -5.10 10.83
C SER A 138 5.12 -3.96 11.71
N LEU A 139 4.24 -3.41 12.56
CA LEU A 139 4.60 -2.38 13.54
C LEU A 139 5.77 -2.79 14.43
N GLN A 140 5.87 -4.08 14.80
CA GLN A 140 6.99 -4.61 15.56
C GLN A 140 8.31 -4.49 14.79
N VAL A 141 8.33 -4.86 13.51
CA VAL A 141 9.52 -4.73 12.66
C VAL A 141 9.91 -3.27 12.49
N LEU A 142 8.93 -2.38 12.27
CA LEU A 142 9.16 -0.94 12.17
C LEU A 142 9.77 -0.37 13.45
N LEU A 143 9.30 -0.83 14.62
CA LEU A 143 9.82 -0.41 15.92
C LEU A 143 11.25 -0.91 16.15
N GLU A 144 11.46 -2.22 16.09
CA GLU A 144 12.70 -2.87 16.53
C GLU A 144 13.86 -2.65 15.56
N LYS A 145 13.59 -2.65 14.24
CA LYS A 145 14.65 -2.52 13.23
C LYS A 145 14.94 -1.09 12.80
N PHE A 146 14.00 -0.16 13.00
CA PHE A 146 14.12 1.20 12.49
C PHE A 146 13.87 2.26 13.56
N ALA A 147 12.68 2.33 14.16
CA ALA A 147 12.35 3.47 15.02
C ALA A 147 13.20 3.53 16.30
N ALA A 148 13.46 2.40 16.96
CA ALA A 148 14.30 2.34 18.16
C ALA A 148 15.80 2.53 17.87
N PRO A 149 16.43 1.80 16.93
CA PRO A 149 17.88 1.94 16.67
C PRO A 149 18.30 3.32 16.17
N TYR A 150 17.40 4.06 15.52
CA TYR A 150 17.68 5.39 14.97
C TYR A 150 17.13 6.53 15.85
N GLY A 151 16.60 6.24 17.04
CA GLY A 151 16.10 7.28 17.96
C GLY A 151 14.91 8.08 17.40
N LEU A 152 14.07 7.48 16.57
CA LEU A 152 12.93 8.16 15.94
C LEU A 152 11.73 8.24 16.90
N TYR A 153 11.88 8.99 17.99
CA TYR A 153 10.94 9.00 19.11
C TYR A 153 9.49 9.35 18.72
N LYS A 154 9.30 10.33 17.83
CA LYS A 154 7.96 10.69 17.32
C LYS A 154 7.29 9.52 16.57
N VAL A 155 8.08 8.75 15.81
CA VAL A 155 7.61 7.56 15.11
C VAL A 155 7.29 6.44 16.10
N GLN A 156 8.10 6.26 17.15
CA GLN A 156 7.81 5.26 18.19
C GLN A 156 6.46 5.53 18.86
N LEU A 157 6.15 6.79 19.18
CA LEU A 157 4.82 7.18 19.70
C LEU A 157 3.70 6.88 18.70
N ALA A 158 3.90 7.16 17.40
CA ALA A 158 2.93 6.84 16.37
C ALA A 158 2.68 5.33 16.25
N ILE A 159 3.73 4.51 16.38
CA ILE A 159 3.62 3.05 16.41
C ILE A 159 2.82 2.58 17.62
N PHE A 160 3.08 3.11 18.82
CA PHE A 160 2.34 2.72 20.03
C PHE A 160 0.86 3.09 19.95
N HIS A 161 0.56 4.28 19.41
CA HIS A 161 -0.81 4.72 19.14
C HIS A 161 -1.51 3.76 18.16
N CYS A 162 -0.90 3.48 17.01
CA CYS A 162 -1.46 2.61 15.98
C CYS A 162 -1.64 1.15 16.47
N ALA A 163 -0.71 0.65 17.29
CA ALA A 163 -0.81 -0.69 17.88
C ALA A 163 -1.84 -0.80 19.03
N ASN A 164 -2.45 0.31 19.44
CA ASN A 164 -3.29 0.41 20.63
C ASN A 164 -2.58 -0.08 21.91
N LEU A 165 -1.24 0.03 21.94
CA LEU A 165 -0.38 -0.39 23.05
C LEU A 165 -0.20 0.79 24.00
N TYR A 166 -1.14 0.97 24.92
CA TYR A 166 -1.04 1.95 26.00
C TYR A 166 -0.33 1.34 27.21
N SER A 167 0.96 1.09 27.11
CA SER A 167 1.79 0.86 28.29
C SER A 167 2.42 2.19 28.71
N GLU A 168 2.16 2.60 29.96
CA GLU A 168 2.62 3.90 30.49
C GLU A 168 4.15 3.99 30.50
N GLU A 169 4.84 2.92 30.89
CA GLU A 169 6.31 2.89 31.01
C GLU A 169 7.06 3.17 29.68
N PRO A 170 6.80 2.46 28.56
CA PRO A 170 7.48 2.74 27.29
C PRO A 170 7.16 4.12 26.74
N ILE A 171 5.91 4.58 26.87
CA ILE A 171 5.49 5.90 26.40
C ILE A 171 6.22 6.99 27.19
N MET A 172 6.29 6.87 28.51
CA MET A 172 6.99 7.82 29.38
C MET A 172 8.49 7.84 29.09
N ALA A 173 9.13 6.68 28.88
CA ALA A 173 10.54 6.62 28.51
C ALA A 173 10.82 7.33 27.17
N VAL A 174 9.92 7.23 26.19
CA VAL A 174 10.05 7.97 24.91
C VAL A 174 9.86 9.47 25.12
N TRP A 175 8.89 9.88 25.94
CA TRP A 175 8.70 11.30 26.28
C TRP A 175 9.90 11.91 27.02
N GLU A 176 10.49 11.20 27.96
CA GLU A 176 11.71 11.64 28.66
C GLU A 176 12.85 11.88 27.67
N ASN A 177 13.05 10.98 26.70
CA ASN A 177 14.06 11.16 25.67
C ASN A 177 13.78 12.37 24.75
N ILE A 178 12.51 12.63 24.40
CA ILE A 178 12.13 13.83 23.63
C ILE A 178 12.46 15.10 24.44
N LEU A 179 12.15 15.12 25.73
CA LEU A 179 12.42 16.27 26.61
C LEU A 179 13.92 16.50 26.86
N GLN A 180 14.73 15.45 26.82
CA GLN A 180 16.20 15.54 26.98
C GLN A 180 16.94 15.89 25.68
N SER A 181 16.30 15.69 24.52
CA SER A 181 16.89 15.94 23.19
C SER A 181 16.45 17.26 22.54
N GLY A 182 15.59 18.04 23.19
CA GLY A 182 15.21 19.41 22.83
C GLY A 182 16.00 20.46 23.60
#